data_AF-D6PLD1-F1
#
_entry.id   AF-D6PLD1-F1
#
_cell.length_a   1.000
_cell.length_b   1.000
_cell.length_c   1.000
_cell.angle_alpha   90.00
_cell.angle_beta   90.00
_cell.angle_gamma   90.00
#
_symmetry.space_group_name_H-M   'P 1'
#
loop_
_entity.id
_entity.type
_entity.pdbx_description
1 polymer ?
#
loop_
_entity_poly.entity_id
_entity_poly.type
_entity_poly.pdbx_seq_one_letter_code
_entity_poly.pdbx_strand_id
1 'polypeptide(L)'
;MRALSIPEFGDLEVDVVLGAGNPHRNEIEQLAESRPGTRLHVQVDTMAELMANVDLALCAGGSSTWERLCVGLPSLVVTIAENQIPFTRALHDDGFLRWMGSSQDVDEAAMRKALQDALRDIAQNGEASQRGFGLVDGMGGQRVAELITKGPDVASLTIREAEERDCALLWHWRNDPDVRNSAFNADAVSWESHQSWFAAKQRDSDSVIYIVESSFGPVGQVRFNRDGGHFRIDYSLARQYRGRGIGRPMLTLAINAFQAKAREGDMVAEVKSSNTRSGRIFVRMGFEDITHTHTAGRSPLSITVLSDRTSWLNPWIEVLLAEWAEQGHLVSWVHVPDEVTEGELCFMLSCSKLVKPEILARNRHNLVVHESDLPKGKGWSPMTWQVLEGKGEIPVALFEAAEAVDSGPIYLRDRMELDGHELVDGLREKQAQGTMRLCRRFVNDYPDVVTQGADQVGEESFYPRRRPEDSRLDPHKSIAEQFNLLRVVDNERYPAYFDLKDHRYFLKIERECKVGE
;
A
#
# COMPACT_ATOMS: atom_id res chain seq x y z
N MET A 1 16.52 -21.19 38.66
CA MET A 1 17.01 -20.93 40.03
C MET A 1 17.19 -22.20 40.85
N ARG A 2 16.14 -22.96 41.18
CA ARG A 2 16.28 -24.19 42.01
C ARG A 2 17.32 -25.20 41.48
N ALA A 3 17.36 -25.42 40.16
CA ALA A 3 18.38 -26.26 39.53
C ALA A 3 19.83 -25.77 39.75
N LEU A 4 20.04 -24.46 39.98
CA LEU A 4 21.32 -23.79 40.21
C LEU A 4 21.71 -23.69 41.70
N SER A 5 20.80 -24.01 42.62
CA SER A 5 20.99 -23.86 44.07
C SER A 5 21.72 -25.04 44.74
N ILE A 6 22.46 -25.84 43.96
CA ILE A 6 23.24 -26.98 44.47
C ILE A 6 24.73 -26.60 44.63
N PRO A 7 25.46 -27.24 45.57
CA PRO A 7 26.86 -26.90 45.84
C PRO A 7 27.78 -26.98 44.61
N GLU A 8 27.52 -27.91 43.69
CA GLU A 8 28.31 -28.13 42.48
C GLU A 8 28.30 -26.93 41.51
N PHE A 9 27.32 -26.04 41.66
CA PHE A 9 27.23 -24.80 40.89
C PHE A 9 27.54 -23.56 41.72
N GLY A 10 28.10 -23.71 42.93
CA GLY A 10 28.36 -22.61 43.86
C GLY A 10 29.31 -21.54 43.32
N ASP A 11 30.25 -21.92 42.45
CA ASP A 11 31.26 -21.01 41.89
C ASP A 11 30.80 -20.28 40.60
N LEU A 12 29.58 -20.55 40.12
CA LEU A 12 29.07 -19.88 38.92
C LEU A 12 28.58 -18.46 39.25
N GLU A 13 28.97 -17.48 38.45
CA GLU A 13 28.29 -16.19 38.43
C GLU A 13 26.99 -16.35 37.60
N VAL A 14 25.87 -15.88 38.14
CA VAL A 14 24.54 -16.07 37.54
C VAL A 14 23.80 -14.74 37.46
N ASP A 15 23.59 -14.26 36.24
CA ASP A 15 22.65 -13.18 35.96
C ASP A 15 21.25 -13.75 35.71
N VAL A 16 20.29 -13.34 36.54
CA VAL A 16 18.88 -13.69 36.41
C VAL A 16 18.14 -12.48 35.88
N VAL A 17 17.43 -12.63 34.76
CA VAL A 17 16.67 -11.54 34.15
C VAL A 17 15.18 -11.88 34.12
N LEU A 18 14.33 -10.97 34.61
CA LEU A 18 12.88 -11.10 34.55
C LEU A 18 12.19 -9.76 34.27
N GLY A 19 11.01 -9.80 33.65
CA GLY A 19 10.18 -8.61 33.45
C GLY A 19 9.49 -8.16 34.73
N ALA A 20 9.17 -6.87 34.85
CA ALA A 20 8.56 -6.29 36.06
C ALA A 20 7.26 -6.99 36.49
N GLY A 21 6.50 -7.54 35.54
CA GLY A 21 5.24 -8.25 35.78
C GLY A 21 5.36 -9.75 36.07
N ASN A 22 6.56 -10.29 36.36
CA ASN A 22 6.72 -11.72 36.61
C ASN A 22 5.99 -12.14 37.92
N PRO A 23 5.05 -13.11 37.88
CA PRO A 23 4.27 -13.50 39.06
C PRO A 23 5.10 -14.21 40.15
N HIS A 24 6.27 -14.76 39.79
CA HIS A 24 7.17 -15.46 40.70
C HIS A 24 8.33 -14.59 41.19
N ARG A 25 8.27 -13.28 41.00
CA ARG A 25 9.36 -12.35 41.33
C ARG A 25 9.89 -12.51 42.75
N ASN A 26 9.01 -12.49 43.76
CA ASN A 26 9.43 -12.56 45.17
C ASN A 26 10.16 -13.87 45.50
N GLU A 27 9.71 -14.99 44.91
CA GLU A 27 10.36 -16.29 45.09
C GLU A 27 11.75 -16.30 44.42
N ILE A 28 11.86 -15.72 43.23
CA ILE A 28 13.13 -15.61 42.50
C ILE A 28 14.11 -14.70 43.24
N GLU A 29 13.65 -13.57 43.80
CA GLU A 29 14.46 -12.67 44.64
C GLU A 29 15.07 -13.42 45.83
N GLN A 30 14.26 -14.17 46.59
CA GLN A 30 14.76 -14.97 47.73
C GLN A 30 15.77 -16.06 47.31
N LEU A 31 15.52 -16.71 46.16
CA LEU A 31 16.44 -17.71 45.63
C LEU A 31 17.75 -17.09 45.12
N ALA A 32 17.72 -15.86 44.62
CA ALA A 32 18.92 -15.14 44.19
C ALA A 32 19.74 -14.67 45.40
N GLU A 33 19.09 -14.12 46.43
CA GLU A 33 19.75 -13.68 47.66
C GLU A 33 20.41 -14.83 48.44
N SER A 34 19.81 -16.03 48.40
CA SER A 34 20.33 -17.21 49.09
C SER A 34 21.49 -17.91 48.37
N ARG A 35 21.79 -17.53 47.12
CA ARG A 35 22.86 -18.12 46.31
C ARG A 35 23.95 -17.07 46.03
N PRO A 36 25.15 -17.18 46.64
CA PRO A 36 26.29 -16.31 46.33
C PRO A 36 26.60 -16.26 44.82
N GLY A 37 27.09 -15.11 44.33
CA GLY A 37 27.39 -14.93 42.90
C GLY A 37 26.14 -14.86 42.01
N THR A 38 24.98 -14.46 42.54
CA THR A 38 23.75 -14.26 41.74
C THR A 38 23.37 -12.79 41.69
N ARG A 39 23.11 -12.26 40.50
CA ARG A 39 22.62 -10.90 40.27
C ARG A 39 21.25 -10.95 39.64
N LEU A 40 20.27 -10.32 40.27
CA LEU A 40 18.92 -10.22 39.73
C LEU A 40 18.74 -8.88 39.01
N HIS A 41 18.29 -8.94 37.76
CA HIS A 41 17.94 -7.80 36.94
C HIS A 41 16.45 -7.83 36.63
N VAL A 42 15.75 -6.76 37.01
CA VAL A 42 14.30 -6.61 36.81
C VAL A 42 14.07 -5.52 35.77
N GLN A 43 13.40 -5.86 34.68
CA GLN A 43 13.07 -4.93 33.58
C GLN A 43 14.31 -4.22 33.02
N VAL A 44 15.06 -4.93 32.19
CA VAL A 44 16.33 -4.42 31.61
C VAL A 44 16.08 -3.77 30.26
N ASP A 45 16.60 -2.55 30.07
CA ASP A 45 16.56 -1.84 28.80
C ASP A 45 17.71 -2.25 27.86
N THR A 46 18.84 -2.70 28.40
CA THR A 46 20.07 -3.07 27.65
C THR A 46 20.38 -4.58 27.70
N MET A 47 19.43 -5.42 27.25
CA MET A 47 19.59 -6.89 27.27
C MET A 47 20.84 -7.38 26.50
N ALA A 48 21.18 -6.74 25.38
CA ALA A 48 22.32 -7.12 24.56
C ALA A 48 23.67 -7.00 25.30
N GLU A 49 23.83 -6.00 26.15
CA GLU A 49 25.05 -5.83 26.96
C GLU A 49 25.19 -6.95 27.99
N LEU A 50 24.10 -7.36 28.63
CA LEU A 50 24.11 -8.51 29.53
C LEU A 50 24.47 -9.79 28.77
N MET A 51 23.83 -10.04 27.63
CA MET A 51 24.10 -11.23 26.82
C MET A 51 25.55 -11.30 26.33
N ALA A 52 26.18 -10.16 26.01
CA ALA A 52 27.56 -10.12 25.54
C ALA A 52 28.60 -10.43 26.64
N ASN A 53 28.22 -10.36 27.92
CA ASN A 53 29.11 -10.56 29.06
C ASN A 53 28.92 -11.92 29.76
N VAL A 54 28.13 -12.83 29.18
CA VAL A 54 27.85 -14.16 29.75
C VAL A 54 28.34 -15.28 28.84
N ASP A 55 28.75 -16.41 29.43
CA ASP A 55 29.32 -17.54 28.70
C ASP A 55 28.29 -18.55 28.19
N LEU A 56 27.13 -18.64 28.85
CA LEU A 56 26.07 -19.61 28.55
C LEU A 56 24.71 -19.10 29.03
N ALA A 57 23.68 -19.20 28.19
CA ALA A 57 22.30 -18.87 28.55
C ALA A 57 21.45 -20.12 28.86
N LEU A 58 20.54 -20.00 29.83
CA LEU A 58 19.43 -20.91 30.05
C LEU A 58 18.12 -20.12 29.93
N CYS A 59 17.30 -20.42 28.92
CA CYS A 59 16.18 -19.53 28.55
C CYS A 59 15.05 -20.23 27.79
N ALA A 60 13.96 -19.47 27.57
CA ALA A 60 12.86 -19.91 26.71
C ALA A 60 13.17 -19.74 25.21
N GLY A 61 12.52 -20.54 24.36
CA GLY A 61 12.64 -20.50 22.89
C GLY A 61 11.89 -19.33 22.25
N GLY A 62 12.03 -18.10 22.73
CA GLY A 62 11.35 -16.91 22.20
C GLY A 62 12.12 -16.19 21.09
N SER A 63 11.65 -15.00 20.69
CA SER A 63 12.31 -14.15 19.68
C SER A 63 13.72 -13.69 20.09
N SER A 64 14.01 -13.60 21.39
CA SER A 64 15.35 -13.29 21.92
C SER A 64 16.42 -14.32 21.54
N THR A 65 16.03 -15.46 20.97
CA THR A 65 16.95 -16.42 20.36
C THR A 65 17.80 -15.77 19.28
N TRP A 66 17.21 -14.88 18.46
CA TRP A 66 17.95 -14.18 17.41
C TRP A 66 18.97 -13.20 17.98
N GLU A 67 18.63 -12.51 19.07
CA GLU A 67 19.55 -11.61 19.78
C GLU A 67 20.74 -12.37 20.36
N ARG A 68 20.50 -13.54 20.98
CA ARG A 68 21.58 -14.40 21.50
C ARG A 68 22.50 -14.90 20.41
N LEU A 69 21.96 -15.38 19.30
CA LEU A 69 22.77 -15.82 18.17
C LEU A 69 23.59 -14.66 17.59
N CYS A 70 23.02 -13.45 17.55
CA CYS A 70 23.70 -12.24 17.07
C CYS A 70 24.95 -11.89 17.91
N VAL A 71 24.89 -12.07 19.23
CA VAL A 71 26.04 -11.84 20.12
C VAL A 71 26.86 -13.11 20.38
N GLY A 72 26.56 -14.20 19.67
CA GLY A 72 27.26 -15.48 19.78
C GLY A 72 27.10 -16.16 21.15
N LEU A 73 25.99 -15.92 21.86
CA LEU A 73 25.74 -16.52 23.18
C LEU A 73 25.17 -17.95 23.02
N PRO A 74 25.94 -19.01 23.33
CA PRO A 74 25.41 -20.37 23.32
C PRO A 74 24.28 -20.51 24.35
N SER A 75 23.28 -21.35 24.05
CA SER A 75 22.08 -21.43 24.88
C SER A 75 21.52 -22.85 25.03
N LEU A 76 21.09 -23.14 26.26
CA LEU A 76 20.18 -24.20 26.63
C LEU A 76 18.75 -23.66 26.58
N VAL A 77 17.89 -24.28 25.77
CA VAL A 77 16.55 -23.75 25.48
C VAL A 77 15.47 -24.72 25.92
N VAL A 78 14.46 -24.20 26.63
CA VAL A 78 13.18 -24.86 26.91
C VAL A 78 12.09 -24.15 26.12
N THR A 79 11.23 -24.90 25.42
CA THR A 79 10.07 -24.30 24.75
C THR A 79 8.91 -24.21 25.73
N ILE A 80 8.35 -23.01 25.92
CA ILE A 80 7.23 -22.76 26.85
C ILE A 80 5.88 -22.62 26.12
N ALA A 81 5.89 -22.64 24.78
CA ALA A 81 4.71 -22.56 23.94
C ALA A 81 4.93 -23.36 22.63
N GLU A 82 3.85 -23.90 22.06
CA GLU A 82 3.92 -24.78 20.87
C GLU A 82 4.53 -24.08 19.65
N ASN A 83 4.27 -22.79 19.48
CA ASN A 83 4.82 -21.99 18.38
C ASN A 83 6.35 -21.80 18.45
N GLN A 84 6.98 -22.13 19.59
CA GLN A 84 8.43 -22.08 19.75
C GLN A 84 9.13 -23.35 19.24
N ILE A 85 8.40 -24.47 19.15
CA ILE A 85 8.97 -25.80 18.88
C ILE A 85 9.61 -25.89 17.49
N PRO A 86 8.93 -25.50 16.38
CA PRO A 86 9.45 -25.79 15.04
C PRO A 86 10.82 -25.17 14.78
N PHE A 87 11.00 -23.88 15.11
CA PHE A 87 12.27 -23.20 14.86
C PHE A 87 13.34 -23.55 15.91
N THR A 88 12.96 -23.78 17.17
CA THR A 88 13.92 -24.21 18.21
C THR A 88 14.50 -25.58 17.85
N ARG A 89 13.66 -26.51 17.37
CA ARG A 89 14.11 -27.82 16.90
C ARG A 89 15.04 -27.71 15.69
N ALA A 90 14.68 -26.91 14.69
CA ALA A 90 15.54 -26.71 13.52
C ALA A 90 16.93 -26.16 13.91
N LEU A 91 16.97 -25.14 14.78
CA LEU A 91 18.23 -24.57 15.27
C LEU A 91 19.04 -25.57 16.12
N HIS A 92 18.37 -26.47 16.84
CA HIS A 92 19.02 -27.55 17.56
C HIS A 92 19.66 -28.59 16.63
N ASP A 93 18.88 -29.06 15.65
CA ASP A 93 19.31 -30.07 14.68
C ASP A 93 20.50 -29.53 13.85
N ASP A 94 20.54 -28.21 13.60
CA ASP A 94 21.65 -27.54 12.92
C ASP A 94 22.80 -27.08 13.86
N GLY A 95 22.74 -27.40 15.15
CA GLY A 95 23.83 -27.16 16.11
C GLY A 95 24.04 -25.70 16.53
N PHE A 96 23.03 -24.83 16.39
CA PHE A 96 23.10 -23.43 16.86
C PHE A 96 22.74 -23.27 18.34
N LEU A 97 21.96 -24.20 18.90
CA LEU A 97 21.53 -24.21 20.29
C LEU A 97 21.26 -25.63 20.78
N ARG A 98 21.07 -25.80 22.10
CA ARG A 98 20.69 -27.10 22.68
C ARG A 98 19.25 -27.04 23.18
N TRP A 99 18.34 -27.71 22.50
CA TRP A 99 16.94 -27.80 22.92
C TRP A 99 16.75 -28.95 23.90
N MET A 100 16.19 -28.65 25.07
CA MET A 100 15.98 -29.65 26.13
C MET A 100 14.59 -30.30 26.08
N GLY A 101 13.67 -29.72 25.30
CA GLY A 101 12.27 -30.14 25.22
C GLY A 101 11.29 -29.03 25.61
N SER A 102 10.01 -29.39 25.67
CA SER A 102 8.95 -28.50 26.13
C SER A 102 8.92 -28.41 27.65
N SER A 103 8.44 -27.30 28.20
CA SER A 103 8.41 -27.06 29.65
C SER A 103 7.57 -28.08 30.43
N GLN A 104 6.72 -28.86 29.75
CA GLN A 104 5.96 -29.96 30.35
C GLN A 104 6.82 -31.22 30.56
N ASP A 105 7.90 -31.37 29.80
CA ASP A 105 8.76 -32.56 29.76
C ASP A 105 10.12 -32.35 30.43
N VAL A 106 10.42 -31.11 30.84
CA VAL A 106 11.71 -30.70 31.41
C VAL A 106 11.55 -30.34 32.88
N ASP A 107 12.09 -31.18 33.76
CA ASP A 107 12.13 -30.95 35.21
C ASP A 107 13.47 -30.35 35.68
N GLU A 108 13.58 -30.08 36.99
CA GLU A 108 14.81 -29.52 37.60
C GLU A 108 16.03 -30.43 37.42
N ALA A 109 15.84 -31.75 37.39
CA ALA A 109 16.93 -32.72 37.24
C ALA A 109 17.46 -32.72 35.79
N ALA A 110 16.56 -32.65 34.80
CA ALA A 110 16.91 -32.51 33.40
C ALA A 110 17.66 -31.20 33.14
N MET A 111 17.20 -30.08 33.69
CA MET A 111 17.90 -28.78 33.59
C MET A 111 19.31 -28.85 34.20
N ARG A 112 19.45 -29.47 35.38
CA ARG A 112 20.75 -29.63 36.05
C ARG A 112 21.71 -30.47 35.21
N LYS A 113 21.24 -31.60 34.67
CA LYS A 113 22.05 -32.46 33.81
C LYS A 113 22.51 -31.71 32.57
N ALA A 114 21.62 -30.99 31.89
CA ALA A 114 21.96 -30.22 30.71
C ALA A 114 22.99 -29.11 30.99
N LEU A 115 22.88 -28.43 32.15
CA LEU A 115 23.88 -27.47 32.60
C LEU A 115 25.24 -28.14 32.86
N GLN A 116 25.27 -29.29 33.52
CA GLN A 116 26.52 -30.04 33.75
C GLN A 116 27.17 -30.47 32.44
N ASP A 117 26.38 -30.96 31.48
CA ASP A 117 26.87 -31.38 30.17
C ASP A 117 27.40 -30.17 29.38
N ALA A 118 26.73 -29.02 29.45
CA ALA A 118 27.18 -27.78 28.80
C ALA A 118 28.46 -27.21 29.41
N LEU A 119 28.64 -27.29 30.73
CA LEU A 119 29.86 -26.85 31.41
C LEU A 119 31.06 -27.78 31.15
N ARG A 120 30.80 -29.05 30.83
CA ARG A 120 31.85 -30.02 30.44
C ARG A 120 32.24 -29.87 28.97
N ASP A 121 31.30 -29.52 28.10
CA ASP A 121 31.51 -29.41 26.67
C ASP A 121 31.60 -27.94 26.21
N ILE A 122 32.67 -27.28 26.67
CA ILE A 122 32.98 -25.88 26.33
C ILE A 122 33.31 -25.75 24.84
N ALA A 123 33.90 -26.78 24.22
CA ALA A 123 34.21 -26.77 22.80
C ALA A 123 32.94 -26.65 21.95
N GLN A 124 31.91 -27.45 22.25
CA GLN A 124 30.63 -27.36 21.57
C GLN A 124 29.93 -26.01 21.81
N ASN A 125 30.09 -25.38 22.98
CA ASN A 125 29.61 -24.01 23.22
C ASN A 125 30.31 -23.00 22.31
N GLY A 126 31.64 -23.13 22.16
CA GLY A 126 32.43 -22.30 21.25
C GLY A 126 32.04 -22.47 19.79
N GLU A 127 31.77 -23.70 19.35
CA GLU A 127 31.27 -23.97 17.99
C GLU A 127 29.89 -23.35 17.76
N ALA A 128 28.95 -23.53 18.69
CA ALA A 128 27.62 -22.93 18.61
C ALA A 128 27.70 -21.39 18.59
N SER A 129 28.59 -20.79 19.39
CA SER A 129 28.87 -19.35 19.42
C SER A 129 29.33 -18.84 18.05
N GLN A 130 30.37 -19.46 17.46
CA GLN A 130 30.89 -19.08 16.14
C GLN A 130 29.85 -19.23 15.03
N ARG A 131 29.06 -20.31 15.06
CA ARG A 131 27.96 -20.52 14.11
C ARG A 131 26.87 -19.47 14.28
N GLY A 132 26.56 -19.07 15.52
CA GLY A 132 25.61 -18.00 15.83
C GLY A 132 25.99 -16.68 15.18
N PHE A 133 27.25 -16.23 15.38
CA PHE A 133 27.79 -15.03 14.73
C PHE A 133 27.70 -15.08 13.21
N GLY A 134 27.91 -16.26 12.61
CA GLY A 134 27.82 -16.46 11.17
C GLY A 134 26.38 -16.43 10.62
N LEU A 135 25.38 -16.78 11.44
CA LEU A 135 23.99 -16.87 11.01
C LEU A 135 23.23 -15.56 11.17
N VAL A 136 23.45 -14.83 12.28
CA VAL A 136 22.69 -13.63 12.64
C VAL A 136 23.63 -12.44 12.76
N ASP A 137 23.50 -11.49 11.85
CA ASP A 137 24.39 -10.32 11.74
C ASP A 137 23.87 -9.05 12.44
N GLY A 138 22.72 -9.12 13.10
CA GLY A 138 22.11 -7.98 13.80
C GLY A 138 21.46 -6.91 12.91
N MET A 139 21.51 -7.07 11.58
CA MET A 139 21.01 -6.04 10.64
C MET A 139 19.52 -6.21 10.30
N GLY A 140 18.81 -7.11 10.98
CA GLY A 140 17.39 -7.41 10.72
C GLY A 140 16.49 -6.18 10.83
N GLY A 141 16.66 -5.35 11.85
CA GLY A 141 15.87 -4.12 12.02
C GLY A 141 16.08 -3.13 10.88
N GLN A 142 17.33 -2.94 10.44
CA GLN A 142 17.64 -2.10 9.28
C GLN A 142 17.05 -2.67 7.99
N ARG A 143 17.14 -3.99 7.77
CA ARG A 143 16.54 -4.65 6.59
C ARG A 143 15.04 -4.45 6.53
N VAL A 144 14.35 -4.59 7.66
CA VAL A 144 12.90 -4.36 7.73
C VAL A 144 12.59 -2.89 7.44
N ALA A 145 13.34 -1.96 8.02
CA ALA A 145 13.16 -0.53 7.76
C ALA A 145 13.41 -0.18 6.27
N GLU A 146 14.45 -0.74 5.65
CA GLU A 146 14.75 -0.59 4.22
C GLU A 146 13.65 -1.20 3.35
N LEU A 147 13.15 -2.39 3.70
CA LEU A 147 12.06 -3.03 2.97
C LEU A 147 10.76 -2.21 3.04
N ILE A 148 10.45 -1.64 4.22
CA ILE A 148 9.28 -0.78 4.42
C ILE A 148 9.44 0.53 3.65
N THR A 149 10.62 1.17 3.71
CA THR A 149 10.83 2.50 3.13
C THR A 149 11.14 2.49 1.64
N LYS A 150 12.00 1.57 1.19
CA LYS A 150 12.53 1.50 -0.19
C LYS A 150 11.95 0.32 -0.97
N GLY A 151 11.58 -0.77 -0.31
CA GLY A 151 11.19 -2.02 -0.97
C GLY A 151 12.39 -2.89 -1.31
N PRO A 152 12.18 -4.07 -1.93
CA PRO A 152 13.27 -4.94 -2.36
C PRO A 152 14.10 -4.26 -3.45
N ASP A 153 15.41 -4.51 -3.43
CA ASP A 153 16.30 -4.05 -4.50
C ASP A 153 15.93 -4.75 -5.81
N VAL A 154 15.55 -3.96 -6.80
CA VAL A 154 15.15 -4.42 -8.14
C VAL A 154 16.28 -5.18 -8.82
N ALA A 155 17.53 -4.79 -8.59
CA ALA A 155 18.70 -5.46 -9.18
C ALA A 155 18.93 -6.86 -8.59
N SER A 156 18.39 -7.13 -7.39
CA SER A 156 18.49 -8.43 -6.71
C SER A 156 17.40 -9.43 -7.09
N LEU A 157 16.45 -9.03 -7.95
CA LEU A 157 15.32 -9.88 -8.31
C LEU A 157 15.77 -11.10 -9.11
N THR A 158 15.34 -12.27 -8.66
CA THR A 158 15.53 -13.56 -9.33
C THR A 158 14.20 -14.14 -9.76
N ILE A 159 14.23 -15.15 -10.64
CA ILE A 159 13.02 -15.80 -11.15
C ILE A 159 13.20 -17.31 -11.18
N ARG A 160 12.13 -18.03 -10.82
CA ARG A 160 12.03 -19.48 -10.94
C ARG A 160 10.62 -19.89 -11.37
N GLU A 161 10.48 -21.11 -11.86
CA GLU A 161 9.14 -21.68 -12.08
C GLU A 161 8.45 -21.96 -10.73
N ALA A 162 7.13 -21.87 -10.72
CA ALA A 162 6.32 -22.21 -9.57
C ALA A 162 6.40 -23.71 -9.28
N GLU A 163 6.54 -24.05 -8.00
CA GLU A 163 6.62 -25.40 -7.47
C GLU A 163 5.35 -25.73 -6.67
N GLU A 164 5.17 -26.98 -6.24
CA GLU A 164 4.01 -27.42 -5.44
C GLU A 164 3.80 -26.56 -4.18
N ARG A 165 4.90 -26.16 -3.52
CA ARG A 165 4.87 -25.28 -2.33
C ARG A 165 4.24 -23.91 -2.57
N ASP A 166 4.20 -23.43 -3.82
CA ASP A 166 3.68 -22.11 -4.15
C ASP A 166 2.15 -22.09 -4.32
N CYS A 167 1.48 -23.26 -4.29
CA CYS A 167 0.03 -23.35 -4.48
C CYS A 167 -0.75 -22.47 -3.48
N ALA A 168 -0.38 -22.53 -2.19
CA ALA A 168 -1.03 -21.72 -1.17
C ALA A 168 -0.76 -20.22 -1.36
N LEU A 169 0.48 -19.85 -1.68
CA LEU A 169 0.89 -18.47 -1.93
C LEU A 169 0.14 -17.85 -3.11
N LEU A 170 0.06 -18.57 -4.23
CA LEU A 170 -0.65 -18.13 -5.43
C LEU A 170 -2.14 -18.01 -5.19
N TRP A 171 -2.74 -18.87 -4.35
CA TRP A 171 -4.13 -18.73 -3.95
C TRP A 171 -4.38 -17.44 -3.16
N HIS A 172 -3.52 -17.13 -2.18
CA HIS A 172 -3.61 -15.89 -1.41
C HIS A 172 -3.45 -14.65 -2.31
N TRP A 173 -2.47 -14.64 -3.21
CA TRP A 173 -2.30 -13.52 -4.14
C TRP A 173 -3.45 -13.39 -5.12
N ARG A 174 -4.02 -14.51 -5.61
CA ARG A 174 -5.19 -14.45 -6.48
C ARG A 174 -6.37 -13.82 -5.75
N ASN A 175 -6.66 -14.23 -4.51
CA ASN A 175 -7.79 -13.74 -3.72
C ASN A 175 -7.60 -12.38 -3.04
N ASP A 176 -6.43 -11.74 -3.20
CA ASP A 176 -6.24 -10.37 -2.76
C ASP A 176 -7.26 -9.42 -3.45
N PRO A 177 -7.93 -8.51 -2.72
CA PRO A 177 -9.02 -7.69 -3.25
C PRO A 177 -8.63 -6.86 -4.49
N ASP A 178 -7.44 -6.27 -4.53
CA ASP A 178 -7.01 -5.48 -5.70
C ASP A 178 -6.79 -6.38 -6.92
N VAL A 179 -6.30 -7.60 -6.70
CA VAL A 179 -6.11 -8.60 -7.77
C VAL A 179 -7.46 -9.10 -8.27
N ARG A 180 -8.43 -9.36 -7.38
CA ARG A 180 -9.81 -9.70 -7.77
C ARG A 180 -10.48 -8.57 -8.55
N ASN A 181 -10.38 -7.33 -8.08
CA ASN A 181 -10.93 -6.16 -8.76
C ASN A 181 -10.33 -5.95 -10.16
N SER A 182 -9.04 -6.26 -10.30
CA SER A 182 -8.31 -6.18 -11.57
C SER A 182 -8.56 -7.39 -12.50
N ALA A 183 -9.04 -8.53 -11.97
CA ALA A 183 -9.27 -9.75 -12.73
C ALA A 183 -10.64 -9.74 -13.44
N PHE A 184 -10.73 -10.28 -14.66
CA PHE A 184 -11.99 -10.32 -15.44
C PHE A 184 -13.14 -11.03 -14.72
N ASN A 185 -12.83 -12.01 -13.86
CA ASN A 185 -13.76 -12.52 -12.86
C ASN A 185 -13.28 -12.11 -11.46
N ALA A 186 -14.11 -11.31 -10.77
CA ALA A 186 -13.84 -10.77 -9.44
C ALA A 186 -14.24 -11.73 -8.30
N ASP A 187 -14.90 -12.85 -8.59
CA ASP A 187 -15.31 -13.82 -7.58
C ASP A 187 -14.11 -14.38 -6.80
N ALA A 188 -14.33 -14.61 -5.52
CA ALA A 188 -13.38 -15.33 -4.67
C ALA A 188 -13.20 -16.77 -5.19
N VAL A 189 -11.94 -17.21 -5.26
CA VAL A 189 -11.58 -18.55 -5.70
C VAL A 189 -11.52 -19.46 -4.48
N SER A 190 -12.33 -20.52 -4.43
CA SER A 190 -12.23 -21.52 -3.35
C SER A 190 -10.88 -22.25 -3.38
N TRP A 191 -10.47 -22.77 -2.22
CA TRP A 191 -9.19 -23.46 -2.09
C TRP A 191 -9.14 -24.72 -2.96
N GLU A 192 -10.20 -25.53 -2.96
CA GLU A 192 -10.28 -26.79 -3.70
C GLU A 192 -10.25 -26.56 -5.23
N SER A 193 -10.96 -25.51 -5.69
CA SER A 193 -10.95 -25.09 -7.09
C SER A 193 -9.56 -24.63 -7.52
N HIS A 194 -8.87 -23.89 -6.65
CA HIS A 194 -7.52 -23.43 -6.92
C HIS A 194 -6.50 -24.56 -6.98
N GLN A 195 -6.55 -25.51 -6.04
CA GLN A 195 -5.65 -26.68 -6.05
C GLN A 195 -5.80 -27.47 -7.35
N SER A 196 -7.05 -27.71 -7.77
CA SER A 196 -7.36 -28.41 -9.02
C SER A 196 -6.83 -27.65 -10.24
N TRP A 197 -7.04 -26.33 -10.28
CA TRP A 197 -6.53 -25.46 -11.33
C TRP A 197 -5.00 -25.44 -11.39
N PHE A 198 -4.33 -25.34 -10.24
CA PHE A 198 -2.87 -25.26 -10.16
C PHE A 198 -2.23 -26.59 -10.59
N ALA A 199 -2.77 -27.72 -10.13
CA ALA A 199 -2.32 -29.05 -10.54
C ALA A 199 -2.52 -29.30 -12.05
N ALA A 200 -3.60 -28.77 -12.64
CA ALA A 200 -3.81 -28.82 -14.08
C ALA A 200 -2.76 -27.96 -14.82
N LYS A 201 -2.48 -26.75 -14.34
CA LYS A 201 -1.49 -25.85 -14.95
C LYS A 201 -0.04 -26.31 -14.82
N GLN A 202 0.32 -27.06 -13.79
CA GLN A 202 1.64 -27.68 -13.71
C GLN A 202 1.88 -28.79 -14.75
N ARG A 203 0.82 -29.43 -15.27
CA ARG A 203 0.93 -30.50 -16.28
C ARG A 203 0.76 -29.98 -17.71
N ASP A 204 0.42 -28.71 -17.86
CA ASP A 204 0.10 -28.07 -19.12
C ASP A 204 1.38 -27.55 -19.77
N SER A 205 1.83 -28.18 -20.87
CA SER A 205 3.04 -27.78 -21.59
C SER A 205 2.93 -26.39 -22.24
N ASP A 206 1.70 -25.90 -22.42
CA ASP A 206 1.38 -24.61 -23.01
C ASP A 206 1.25 -23.50 -21.96
N SER A 207 1.42 -23.82 -20.69
CA SER A 207 1.40 -22.87 -19.58
C SER A 207 2.72 -22.88 -18.82
N VAL A 208 3.13 -21.72 -18.32
CA VAL A 208 4.19 -21.62 -17.32
C VAL A 208 3.85 -20.52 -16.33
N ILE A 209 4.07 -20.78 -15.05
CA ILE A 209 3.92 -19.80 -13.97
C ILE A 209 5.30 -19.58 -13.39
N TYR A 210 5.76 -18.33 -13.41
CA TYR A 210 6.98 -17.91 -12.75
C TYR A 210 6.68 -17.22 -11.43
N ILE A 211 7.54 -17.47 -10.44
CA ILE A 211 7.65 -16.70 -9.20
C ILE A 211 8.88 -15.82 -9.32
N VAL A 212 8.69 -14.51 -9.12
CA VAL A 212 9.80 -13.56 -9.00
C VAL A 212 10.08 -13.33 -7.53
N GLU A 213 11.34 -13.47 -7.14
CA GLU A 213 11.82 -13.45 -5.76
C GLU A 213 12.82 -12.32 -5.56
N SER A 214 12.87 -11.82 -4.34
CA SER A 214 13.95 -10.97 -3.84
C SER A 214 14.77 -11.74 -2.82
N SER A 215 15.83 -11.12 -2.29
CA SER A 215 16.55 -11.64 -1.12
C SER A 215 15.65 -11.87 0.11
N PHE A 216 14.45 -11.28 0.13
CA PHE A 216 13.47 -11.40 1.22
C PHE A 216 12.31 -12.37 0.90
N GLY A 217 12.37 -13.06 -0.24
CA GLY A 217 11.35 -14.03 -0.67
C GLY A 217 10.46 -13.54 -1.82
N PRO A 218 9.33 -14.24 -2.07
CA PRO A 218 8.49 -14.02 -3.25
C PRO A 218 7.86 -12.63 -3.31
N VAL A 219 7.97 -12.00 -4.47
CA VAL A 219 7.54 -10.62 -4.75
C VAL A 219 6.28 -10.58 -5.60
N GLY A 220 6.14 -11.51 -6.53
CA GLY A 220 4.98 -11.61 -7.40
C GLY A 220 5.07 -12.82 -8.34
N GLN A 221 4.06 -12.94 -9.20
CA GLN A 221 3.98 -14.01 -10.20
C GLN A 221 3.75 -13.44 -11.60
N VAL A 222 4.24 -14.17 -12.60
CA VAL A 222 3.94 -13.94 -14.01
C VAL A 222 3.62 -15.29 -14.66
N ARG A 223 2.43 -15.40 -15.23
CA ARG A 223 1.97 -16.57 -15.99
C ARG A 223 1.93 -16.25 -17.47
N PHE A 224 2.44 -17.19 -18.26
CA PHE A 224 2.24 -17.24 -19.70
C PHE A 224 1.40 -18.46 -20.05
N ASN A 225 0.37 -18.28 -20.87
CA ASN A 225 -0.50 -19.36 -21.33
C ASN A 225 -0.74 -19.25 -22.84
N ARG A 226 -0.47 -20.31 -23.60
CA ARG A 226 -0.76 -20.31 -25.04
C ARG A 226 -2.28 -20.32 -25.26
N ASP A 227 -2.76 -19.42 -26.10
CA ASP A 227 -4.13 -19.40 -26.60
C ASP A 227 -4.13 -18.83 -28.03
N GLY A 228 -4.87 -19.44 -28.95
CA GLY A 228 -5.06 -18.90 -30.31
C GLY A 228 -3.78 -18.53 -31.08
N GLY A 229 -2.67 -19.24 -30.86
CA GLY A 229 -1.37 -18.98 -31.52
C GLY A 229 -0.45 -17.95 -30.84
N HIS A 230 -0.94 -17.24 -29.82
CA HIS A 230 -0.19 -16.26 -29.02
C HIS A 230 -0.04 -16.74 -27.56
N PHE A 231 0.81 -16.06 -26.79
CA PHE A 231 0.99 -16.29 -25.36
C PHE A 231 0.35 -15.16 -24.56
N ARG A 232 -0.67 -15.48 -23.78
CA ARG A 232 -1.30 -14.54 -22.86
C ARG A 232 -0.47 -14.37 -21.60
N ILE A 233 -0.18 -13.11 -21.26
CA ILE A 233 0.52 -12.71 -20.03
C ILE A 233 -0.50 -12.33 -18.96
N ASP A 234 -0.34 -12.89 -17.78
CA ASP A 234 -1.11 -12.56 -16.58
C ASP A 234 -0.11 -12.38 -15.43
N TYR A 235 -0.24 -11.33 -14.63
CA TYR A 235 0.72 -11.07 -13.56
C TYR A 235 0.08 -10.41 -12.34
N SER A 236 0.69 -10.62 -11.18
CA SER A 236 0.32 -9.92 -9.96
C SER A 236 1.53 -9.73 -9.04
N LEU A 237 1.51 -8.62 -8.30
CA LEU A 237 2.48 -8.35 -7.23
C LEU A 237 1.82 -8.58 -5.87
N ALA A 238 2.61 -9.09 -4.92
CA ALA A 238 2.20 -9.11 -3.52
C ALA A 238 1.89 -7.69 -3.04
N ARG A 239 0.86 -7.56 -2.19
CA ARG A 239 0.30 -6.27 -1.76
C ARG A 239 1.36 -5.28 -1.26
N GLN A 240 2.32 -5.76 -0.46
CA GLN A 240 3.39 -4.97 0.14
C GLN A 240 4.40 -4.37 -0.86
N TYR A 241 4.44 -4.87 -2.10
CA TYR A 241 5.39 -4.45 -3.14
C TYR A 241 4.76 -3.58 -4.24
N ARG A 242 3.45 -3.29 -4.16
CA ARG A 242 2.74 -2.44 -5.13
C ARG A 242 3.16 -0.97 -4.98
N GLY A 243 3.12 -0.23 -6.09
CA GLY A 243 3.45 1.20 -6.10
C GLY A 243 4.95 1.53 -5.99
N ARG A 244 5.83 0.51 -5.89
CA ARG A 244 7.28 0.68 -5.70
C ARG A 244 8.10 0.54 -6.99
N GLY A 245 7.46 0.62 -8.17
CA GLY A 245 8.16 0.50 -9.46
C GLY A 245 8.62 -0.91 -9.86
N ILE A 246 8.26 -1.95 -9.10
CA ILE A 246 8.74 -3.34 -9.29
C ILE A 246 8.08 -4.07 -10.48
N GLY A 247 6.87 -3.66 -10.88
CA GLY A 247 6.09 -4.39 -11.89
C GLY A 247 6.79 -4.54 -13.25
N ARG A 248 7.42 -3.47 -13.75
CA ARG A 248 8.15 -3.50 -15.03
C ARG A 248 9.40 -4.39 -14.96
N PRO A 249 10.30 -4.24 -13.97
CA PRO A 249 11.42 -5.17 -13.80
C PRO A 249 11.00 -6.63 -13.68
N MET A 250 9.94 -6.91 -12.91
CA MET A 250 9.40 -8.26 -12.73
C MET A 250 8.96 -8.88 -14.06
N LEU A 251 8.16 -8.14 -14.85
CA LEU A 251 7.70 -8.59 -16.16
C LEU A 251 8.86 -8.74 -17.16
N THR A 252 9.82 -7.81 -17.13
CA THR A 252 11.02 -7.90 -17.99
C THR A 252 11.79 -9.18 -17.72
N LEU A 253 12.02 -9.51 -16.44
CA LEU A 253 12.70 -10.71 -16.02
C LEU A 253 11.94 -11.98 -16.48
N ALA A 254 10.61 -11.97 -16.35
CA ALA A 254 9.76 -13.08 -16.77
C ALA A 254 9.70 -13.29 -18.27
N ILE A 255 9.60 -12.22 -19.07
CA ILE A 255 9.62 -12.29 -20.53
C ILE A 255 10.97 -12.82 -21.02
N ASN A 256 12.08 -12.33 -20.47
CA ASN A 256 13.41 -12.81 -20.82
C ASN A 256 13.58 -14.30 -20.49
N ALA A 257 13.16 -14.73 -19.30
CA ALA A 257 13.18 -16.14 -18.91
C ALA A 257 12.30 -17.02 -19.80
N PHE A 258 11.14 -16.51 -20.22
CA PHE A 258 10.24 -17.18 -21.14
C PHE A 258 10.84 -17.35 -22.54
N GLN A 259 11.41 -16.28 -23.10
CA GLN A 259 12.02 -16.28 -24.44
C GLN A 259 13.28 -17.16 -24.51
N ALA A 260 14.09 -17.19 -23.44
CA ALA A 260 15.29 -18.02 -23.36
C ALA A 260 15.02 -19.53 -23.53
N LYS A 261 13.76 -19.97 -23.30
CA LYS A 261 13.33 -21.36 -23.52
C LYS A 261 12.87 -21.66 -24.96
N ALA A 262 13.29 -20.84 -25.94
CA ALA A 262 12.99 -20.98 -27.37
C ALA A 262 11.47 -21.05 -27.68
N ARG A 263 10.66 -20.32 -26.92
CA ARG A 263 9.22 -20.22 -27.15
C ARG A 263 8.95 -19.05 -28.09
N GLU A 264 8.73 -19.35 -29.37
CA GLU A 264 8.36 -18.35 -30.40
C GLU A 264 6.83 -18.15 -30.44
N GLY A 265 6.41 -16.89 -30.52
CA GLY A 265 5.01 -16.48 -30.65
C GLY A 265 4.76 -15.08 -30.10
N ASP A 266 3.71 -14.44 -30.61
CA ASP A 266 3.29 -13.12 -30.16
C ASP A 266 2.84 -13.18 -28.69
N MET A 267 3.15 -12.14 -27.92
CA MET A 267 2.72 -12.02 -26.53
C MET A 267 1.57 -11.01 -26.45
N VAL A 268 0.50 -11.38 -25.77
CA VAL A 268 -0.69 -10.54 -25.60
C VAL A 268 -0.99 -10.40 -24.12
N ALA A 269 -1.36 -9.20 -23.68
CA ALA A 269 -1.85 -8.96 -22.33
C ALA A 269 -3.24 -8.35 -22.40
N GLU A 270 -4.19 -8.89 -21.66
CA GLU A 270 -5.53 -8.33 -21.53
C GLU A 270 -5.61 -7.56 -20.21
N VAL A 271 -5.83 -6.26 -20.30
CA VAL A 271 -5.88 -5.36 -19.14
C VAL A 271 -7.23 -4.67 -19.12
N LYS A 272 -7.94 -4.72 -17.98
CA LYS A 272 -9.16 -3.92 -17.81
C LYS A 272 -8.85 -2.44 -18.02
N SER A 273 -9.76 -1.71 -18.68
CA SER A 273 -9.65 -0.27 -18.88
C SER A 273 -9.51 0.53 -17.58
N SER A 274 -10.06 0.02 -16.47
CA SER A 274 -9.88 0.59 -15.13
C SER A 274 -8.49 0.36 -14.51
N ASN A 275 -7.72 -0.62 -14.99
CA ASN A 275 -6.39 -0.97 -14.49
C ASN A 275 -5.29 -0.24 -15.30
N THR A 276 -5.35 1.09 -15.26
CA THR A 276 -4.43 1.97 -15.99
C THR A 276 -2.96 1.74 -15.63
N ARG A 277 -2.68 1.38 -14.37
CA ARG A 277 -1.31 1.08 -13.90
C ARG A 277 -0.68 -0.08 -14.67
N SER A 278 -1.43 -1.18 -14.88
CA SER A 278 -0.90 -2.35 -15.59
C SER A 278 -0.79 -2.09 -17.08
N GLY A 279 -1.76 -1.38 -17.67
CA GLY A 279 -1.71 -0.96 -19.07
C GLY A 279 -0.46 -0.14 -19.39
N ARG A 280 -0.15 0.87 -18.56
CA ARG A 280 1.07 1.68 -18.72
C ARG A 280 2.35 0.87 -18.63
N ILE A 281 2.40 -0.19 -17.81
CA ILE A 281 3.59 -1.04 -17.72
C ILE A 281 3.83 -1.76 -19.05
N PHE A 282 2.79 -2.36 -19.64
CA PHE A 282 2.91 -3.03 -20.94
C PHE A 282 3.30 -2.05 -22.06
N VAL A 283 2.69 -0.86 -22.14
CA VAL A 283 3.07 0.18 -23.11
C VAL A 283 4.54 0.58 -22.97
N ARG A 284 5.04 0.81 -21.74
CA ARG A 284 6.46 1.13 -21.47
C ARG A 284 7.42 -0.03 -21.78
N MET A 285 6.89 -1.24 -21.90
CA MET A 285 7.65 -2.42 -22.31
C MET A 285 7.59 -2.65 -23.82
N GLY A 286 6.92 -1.77 -24.57
CA GLY A 286 6.83 -1.83 -26.03
C GLY A 286 5.66 -2.66 -26.55
N PHE A 287 4.69 -3.02 -25.70
CA PHE A 287 3.44 -3.62 -26.18
C PHE A 287 2.57 -2.56 -26.84
N GLU A 288 1.98 -2.92 -27.98
CA GLU A 288 1.02 -2.09 -28.70
C GLU A 288 -0.40 -2.41 -28.22
N ASP A 289 -1.20 -1.37 -27.98
CA ASP A 289 -2.62 -1.56 -27.66
C ASP A 289 -3.39 -1.86 -28.96
N ILE A 290 -3.90 -3.09 -29.05
CA ILE A 290 -4.66 -3.59 -30.21
C ILE A 290 -6.18 -3.39 -30.07
N THR A 291 -6.65 -2.91 -28.91
CA THR A 291 -8.08 -2.61 -28.68
C THR A 291 -8.43 -1.18 -29.07
N HIS A 292 -7.45 -0.29 -28.96
CA HIS A 292 -7.46 0.96 -29.68
C HIS A 292 -6.96 0.68 -31.09
N THR A 293 -7.89 0.50 -32.03
CA THR A 293 -7.60 0.80 -33.43
C THR A 293 -6.82 2.11 -33.42
N HIS A 294 -5.56 2.03 -33.82
CA HIS A 294 -4.71 3.17 -34.04
C HIS A 294 -5.53 4.38 -34.47
N THR A 295 -5.48 5.48 -33.70
CA THR A 295 -5.52 6.83 -34.25
C THR A 295 -4.25 7.07 -35.08
N ALA A 296 -3.86 6.12 -35.94
CA ALA A 296 -2.92 6.34 -37.02
C ALA A 296 -3.68 7.19 -38.04
N GLY A 297 -3.65 8.50 -37.82
CA GLY A 297 -4.30 9.49 -38.67
C GLY A 297 -4.80 10.75 -37.96
N ARG A 298 -4.85 10.82 -36.62
CA ARG A 298 -5.16 12.09 -35.93
C ARG A 298 -3.88 12.86 -35.63
N SER A 299 -3.84 14.11 -36.08
CA SER A 299 -2.79 15.05 -35.70
C SER A 299 -2.77 15.23 -34.17
N PRO A 300 -1.59 15.40 -33.57
CA PRO A 300 -1.47 15.65 -32.13
C PRO A 300 -2.18 16.97 -31.78
N LEU A 301 -2.96 16.96 -30.69
CA LEU A 301 -3.61 18.15 -30.15
C LEU A 301 -2.62 18.96 -29.30
N SER A 302 -2.70 20.29 -29.37
CA SER A 302 -2.15 21.18 -28.34
C SER A 302 -3.15 21.31 -27.18
N ILE A 303 -2.75 20.87 -25.99
CA ILE A 303 -3.58 20.81 -24.79
C ILE A 303 -2.92 21.58 -23.65
N THR A 304 -3.55 22.65 -23.19
CA THR A 304 -3.16 23.39 -21.99
C THR A 304 -4.02 22.96 -20.81
N VAL A 305 -3.44 22.76 -19.64
CA VAL A 305 -4.19 22.72 -18.37
C VAL A 305 -3.85 23.94 -17.55
N LEU A 306 -4.87 24.67 -17.09
CA LEU A 306 -4.76 25.79 -16.16
C LEU A 306 -5.33 25.38 -14.80
N SER A 307 -4.51 25.43 -13.75
CA SER A 307 -4.94 25.19 -12.37
C SER A 307 -4.22 26.10 -11.39
N ASP A 308 -4.84 26.43 -10.26
CA ASP A 308 -4.14 27.17 -9.21
C ASP A 308 -2.91 26.38 -8.71
N ARG A 309 -1.79 27.07 -8.49
CA ARG A 309 -0.51 26.43 -8.05
C ARG A 309 -0.65 25.59 -6.78
N THR A 310 -1.56 25.98 -5.89
CA THR A 310 -1.83 25.31 -4.61
C THR A 310 -3.10 24.45 -4.65
N SER A 311 -3.65 24.20 -5.84
CA SER A 311 -4.86 23.38 -5.98
C SER A 311 -4.59 21.98 -5.47
N TRP A 312 -5.56 21.46 -4.71
CA TRP A 312 -5.55 20.07 -4.26
C TRP A 312 -5.62 19.09 -5.44
N LEU A 313 -6.13 19.50 -6.61
CA LEU A 313 -6.31 18.64 -7.79
C LEU A 313 -5.00 18.37 -8.56
N ASN A 314 -3.94 19.13 -8.28
CA ASN A 314 -2.68 19.11 -9.04
C ASN A 314 -2.01 17.72 -9.16
N PRO A 315 -1.97 16.85 -8.13
CA PRO A 315 -1.41 15.51 -8.28
C PRO A 315 -2.13 14.65 -9.34
N TRP A 316 -3.42 14.86 -9.55
CA TRP A 316 -4.20 14.14 -10.58
C TRP A 316 -3.98 14.74 -11.97
N ILE A 317 -3.80 16.06 -12.05
CA ILE A 317 -3.49 16.76 -13.30
C ILE A 317 -2.14 16.31 -13.85
N GLU A 318 -1.11 16.18 -13.01
CA GLU A 318 0.21 15.68 -13.39
C GLU A 318 0.10 14.30 -14.08
N VAL A 319 -0.71 13.41 -13.51
CA VAL A 319 -0.95 12.07 -14.07
C VAL A 319 -1.66 12.15 -15.41
N LEU A 320 -2.65 13.03 -15.55
CA LEU A 320 -3.41 13.21 -16.80
C LEU A 320 -2.54 13.78 -17.93
N LEU A 321 -1.70 14.76 -17.62
CA LEU A 321 -0.76 15.36 -18.58
C LEU A 321 0.26 14.34 -19.09
N ALA A 322 0.80 13.52 -18.18
CA ALA A 322 1.71 12.44 -18.57
C ALA A 322 1.04 11.43 -19.51
N GLU A 323 -0.23 11.08 -19.26
CA GLU A 323 -1.00 10.20 -20.15
C GLU A 323 -1.18 10.82 -21.55
N TRP A 324 -1.58 12.08 -21.63
CA TRP A 324 -1.77 12.76 -22.92
C TRP A 324 -0.46 12.98 -23.68
N ALA A 325 0.64 13.26 -22.99
CA ALA A 325 1.96 13.31 -23.59
C ALA A 325 2.40 11.94 -24.14
N GLU A 326 2.14 10.86 -23.40
CA GLU A 326 2.40 9.48 -23.86
C GLU A 326 1.53 9.12 -25.09
N GLN A 327 0.34 9.70 -25.23
CA GLN A 327 -0.52 9.59 -26.42
C GLN A 327 -0.06 10.46 -27.61
N GLY A 328 1.04 11.20 -27.46
CA GLY A 328 1.62 12.04 -28.49
C GLY A 328 1.05 13.45 -28.58
N HIS A 329 0.20 13.88 -27.64
CA HIS A 329 -0.30 15.25 -27.59
C HIS A 329 0.78 16.22 -27.07
N LEU A 330 0.69 17.48 -27.51
CA LEU A 330 1.53 18.56 -27.01
C LEU A 330 0.84 19.14 -25.77
N VAL A 331 1.39 18.85 -24.59
CA VAL A 331 0.76 19.26 -23.33
C VAL A 331 1.54 20.40 -22.66
N SER A 332 0.81 21.36 -22.09
CA SER A 332 1.35 22.42 -21.24
C SER A 332 0.56 22.52 -19.94
N TRP A 333 1.24 22.86 -18.85
CA TRP A 333 0.61 23.08 -17.55
C TRP A 333 1.01 24.43 -17.01
N VAL A 334 0.01 25.27 -16.75
CA VAL A 334 0.19 26.66 -16.34
C VAL A 334 -0.61 26.95 -15.09
N HIS A 335 -0.15 27.95 -14.33
CA HIS A 335 -0.76 28.29 -13.03
C HIS A 335 -1.29 29.71 -12.95
N VAL A 336 -1.15 30.47 -14.02
CA VAL A 336 -1.75 31.80 -14.17
C VAL A 336 -2.38 31.92 -15.56
N PRO A 337 -3.54 32.58 -15.69
CA PRO A 337 -4.22 32.69 -16.98
C PRO A 337 -3.35 33.27 -18.10
N ASP A 338 -2.48 34.24 -17.79
CA ASP A 338 -1.66 34.91 -18.80
C ASP A 338 -0.65 33.98 -19.50
N GLU A 339 -0.28 32.86 -18.86
CA GLU A 339 0.65 31.86 -19.39
C GLU A 339 -0.03 30.84 -20.33
N VAL A 340 -1.37 30.83 -20.42
CA VAL A 340 -2.11 29.93 -21.31
C VAL A 340 -1.63 30.11 -22.75
N THR A 341 -1.14 29.03 -23.36
CA THR A 341 -0.63 29.01 -24.73
C THR A 341 -1.74 28.90 -25.76
N GLU A 342 -1.42 29.21 -27.01
CA GLU A 342 -2.33 28.94 -28.14
C GLU A 342 -2.39 27.44 -28.45
N GLY A 343 -3.59 26.94 -28.77
CA GLY A 343 -3.80 25.52 -29.00
C GLY A 343 -5.24 25.11 -29.28
N GLU A 344 -5.48 23.81 -29.29
CA GLU A 344 -6.79 23.23 -29.55
C GLU A 344 -7.64 23.23 -28.28
N LEU A 345 -7.08 22.79 -27.16
CA LEU A 345 -7.82 22.58 -25.91
C LEU A 345 -7.16 23.29 -24.73
N CYS A 346 -7.94 23.95 -23.89
CA CYS A 346 -7.51 24.47 -22.59
C CYS A 346 -8.45 24.00 -21.49
N PHE A 347 -8.01 23.09 -20.62
CA PHE A 347 -8.77 22.65 -19.46
C PHE A 347 -8.51 23.55 -18.25
N MET A 348 -9.55 24.16 -17.69
CA MET A 348 -9.48 25.03 -16.51
C MET A 348 -9.94 24.24 -15.29
N LEU A 349 -9.00 23.55 -14.66
CA LEU A 349 -9.28 22.60 -13.59
C LEU A 349 -8.88 23.24 -12.26
N SER A 350 -9.86 23.58 -11.42
CA SER A 350 -9.62 24.27 -10.14
C SER A 350 -8.86 25.59 -10.31
N CYS A 351 -9.34 26.43 -11.23
CA CYS A 351 -8.88 27.81 -11.41
C CYS A 351 -9.80 28.78 -10.64
N SER A 352 -9.26 29.54 -9.70
CA SER A 352 -10.06 30.51 -8.92
C SER A 352 -10.17 31.89 -9.58
N LYS A 353 -9.36 32.15 -10.61
CA LYS A 353 -9.33 33.43 -11.32
C LYS A 353 -10.20 33.38 -12.57
N LEU A 354 -10.94 34.46 -12.80
CA LEU A 354 -11.63 34.67 -14.08
C LEU A 354 -10.60 34.80 -15.21
N VAL A 355 -10.81 34.04 -16.27
CA VAL A 355 -9.97 34.08 -17.47
C VAL A 355 -10.58 35.10 -18.44
N LYS A 356 -9.76 36.06 -18.87
CA LYS A 356 -10.22 37.14 -19.74
C LYS A 356 -10.54 36.62 -21.16
N PRO A 357 -11.47 37.26 -21.89
CA PRO A 357 -11.81 36.85 -23.26
C PRO A 357 -10.61 36.76 -24.21
N GLU A 358 -9.63 37.66 -24.08
CA GLU A 358 -8.38 37.66 -24.85
C GLU A 358 -7.51 36.41 -24.63
N ILE A 359 -7.63 35.76 -23.46
CA ILE A 359 -6.93 34.51 -23.14
C ILE A 359 -7.75 33.31 -23.62
N LEU A 360 -9.08 33.33 -23.43
CA LEU A 360 -9.98 32.30 -23.96
C LEU A 360 -9.83 32.13 -25.47
N ALA A 361 -9.64 33.24 -26.20
CA ALA A 361 -9.46 33.24 -27.65
C ALA A 361 -8.20 32.53 -28.14
N ARG A 362 -7.23 32.22 -27.26
CA ARG A 362 -6.00 31.50 -27.62
C ARG A 362 -6.27 30.02 -27.93
N ASN A 363 -7.36 29.45 -27.41
CA ASN A 363 -7.68 28.04 -27.58
C ASN A 363 -9.00 27.86 -28.31
N ARG A 364 -9.09 26.79 -29.12
CA ARG A 364 -10.34 26.46 -29.83
C ARG A 364 -11.47 26.06 -28.89
N HIS A 365 -11.12 25.36 -27.80
CA HIS A 365 -12.04 25.00 -26.72
C HIS A 365 -11.41 25.27 -25.35
N ASN A 366 -12.20 25.83 -24.45
CA ASN A 366 -11.86 26.19 -23.08
C ASN A 366 -12.81 25.41 -22.16
N LEU A 367 -12.32 24.37 -21.51
CA LEU A 367 -13.15 23.34 -20.90
C LEU A 367 -13.10 23.47 -19.38
N VAL A 368 -14.28 23.49 -18.76
CA VAL A 368 -14.45 23.55 -17.30
C VAL A 368 -15.19 22.29 -16.86
N VAL A 369 -14.76 21.72 -15.74
CA VAL A 369 -15.50 20.66 -15.05
C VAL A 369 -16.12 21.24 -13.79
N HIS A 370 -17.42 20.97 -13.60
CA HIS A 370 -18.20 21.53 -12.50
C HIS A 370 -19.17 20.51 -11.94
N GLU A 371 -19.20 20.35 -10.61
CA GLU A 371 -19.94 19.28 -9.95
C GLU A 371 -21.40 19.66 -9.65
N SER A 372 -22.15 20.09 -10.67
CA SER A 372 -23.59 20.32 -10.53
C SER A 372 -24.38 19.96 -11.79
N ASP A 373 -25.71 19.87 -11.64
CA ASP A 373 -26.64 19.68 -12.75
C ASP A 373 -26.96 21.01 -13.41
N LEU A 374 -25.95 21.59 -14.07
CA LEU A 374 -26.05 22.89 -14.73
C LEU A 374 -27.29 22.95 -15.64
N PRO A 375 -28.12 24.02 -15.55
CA PRO A 375 -27.81 25.33 -14.94
C PRO A 375 -28.03 25.46 -13.42
N LYS A 376 -28.43 24.39 -12.71
CA LYS A 376 -28.54 24.43 -11.25
C LYS A 376 -27.17 24.26 -10.60
N GLY A 377 -26.93 25.01 -9.53
CA GLY A 377 -25.74 24.88 -8.70
C GLY A 377 -24.47 25.52 -9.29
N LYS A 378 -24.60 26.59 -10.07
CA LYS A 378 -23.48 27.41 -10.56
C LYS A 378 -22.67 28.00 -9.38
N GLY A 379 -21.43 28.41 -9.61
CA GLY A 379 -20.63 29.15 -8.63
C GLY A 379 -19.69 28.26 -7.82
N TRP A 380 -19.62 28.48 -6.50
CA TRP A 380 -18.49 28.01 -5.71
C TRP A 380 -18.75 26.69 -4.98
N SER A 381 -17.77 25.79 -5.05
CA SER A 381 -17.73 24.52 -4.28
C SER A 381 -19.04 23.72 -4.36
N PRO A 382 -19.59 23.45 -5.57
CA PRO A 382 -20.91 22.83 -5.73
C PRO A 382 -21.00 21.45 -5.07
N MET A 383 -19.95 20.64 -5.10
CA MET A 383 -19.90 19.37 -4.36
C MET A 383 -20.14 19.59 -2.86
N THR A 384 -19.44 20.55 -2.25
CA THR A 384 -19.53 20.81 -0.80
C THR A 384 -20.95 21.17 -0.38
N TRP A 385 -21.60 22.08 -1.10
CA TRP A 385 -22.97 22.47 -0.79
C TRP A 385 -23.95 21.32 -0.94
N GLN A 386 -23.78 20.50 -1.97
CA GLN A 386 -24.65 19.34 -2.19
C GLN A 386 -24.48 18.25 -1.13
N VAL A 387 -23.27 18.06 -0.58
CA VAL A 387 -23.05 17.23 0.61
C VAL A 387 -23.80 17.80 1.82
N LEU A 388 -23.75 19.12 2.02
CA LEU A 388 -24.49 19.79 3.10
C LEU A 388 -26.02 19.66 2.93
N GLU A 389 -26.52 19.64 1.70
CA GLU A 389 -27.92 19.35 1.35
C GLU A 389 -28.31 17.88 1.57
N GLY A 390 -27.35 17.00 1.88
CA GLY A 390 -27.59 15.58 2.11
C GLY A 390 -27.74 14.74 0.84
N LYS A 391 -27.23 15.23 -0.30
CA LYS A 391 -27.26 14.45 -1.55
C LYS A 391 -26.28 13.28 -1.49
N GLY A 392 -26.76 12.11 -1.90
CA GLY A 392 -25.95 10.88 -2.05
C GLY A 392 -25.36 10.70 -3.45
N GLU A 393 -25.77 11.54 -4.41
CA GLU A 393 -25.24 11.53 -5.77
C GLU A 393 -24.99 12.98 -6.19
N ILE A 394 -23.80 13.24 -6.76
CA ILE A 394 -23.39 14.56 -7.23
C ILE A 394 -23.24 14.50 -8.76
N PRO A 395 -24.07 15.23 -9.52
CA PRO A 395 -23.90 15.37 -10.96
C PRO A 395 -22.61 16.14 -11.27
N VAL A 396 -21.92 15.78 -12.35
CA VAL A 396 -20.72 16.47 -12.82
C VAL A 396 -20.86 16.75 -14.31
N ALA A 397 -20.59 17.99 -14.71
CA ALA A 397 -20.66 18.43 -16.09
C ALA A 397 -19.29 18.91 -16.58
N LEU A 398 -18.95 18.59 -17.82
CA LEU A 398 -17.86 19.23 -18.56
C LEU A 398 -18.48 20.10 -19.64
N PHE A 399 -18.16 21.39 -19.61
CA PHE A 399 -18.78 22.41 -20.45
C PHE A 399 -17.75 23.42 -20.95
N GLU A 400 -18.13 24.17 -21.98
CA GLU A 400 -17.33 25.26 -22.56
C GLU A 400 -17.35 26.50 -21.68
N ALA A 401 -16.21 27.13 -21.43
CA ALA A 401 -16.13 28.37 -20.67
C ALA A 401 -16.85 29.50 -21.45
N ALA A 402 -17.64 30.29 -20.73
CA ALA A 402 -18.38 31.42 -21.28
C ALA A 402 -18.13 32.68 -20.44
N GLU A 403 -18.56 33.83 -20.93
CA GLU A 403 -18.41 35.12 -20.23
C GLU A 403 -19.17 35.13 -18.89
N ALA A 404 -20.37 34.56 -18.88
CA ALA A 404 -21.12 34.36 -17.65
C ALA A 404 -20.66 33.10 -16.91
N VAL A 405 -20.72 33.16 -15.59
CA VAL A 405 -20.28 32.07 -14.70
C VAL A 405 -21.08 30.79 -15.02
N ASP A 406 -20.33 29.72 -15.30
CA ASP A 406 -20.83 28.37 -15.54
C ASP A 406 -22.00 28.29 -16.53
N SER A 407 -21.99 29.09 -17.60
CA SER A 407 -23.14 29.25 -18.50
C SER A 407 -22.96 28.65 -19.90
N GLY A 408 -21.79 28.14 -20.25
CA GLY A 408 -21.55 27.65 -21.60
C GLY A 408 -22.18 26.29 -21.89
N PRO A 409 -22.18 25.87 -23.17
CA PRO A 409 -22.76 24.60 -23.59
C PRO A 409 -22.05 23.41 -22.92
N ILE A 410 -22.85 22.43 -22.51
CA ILE A 410 -22.38 21.22 -21.83
C ILE A 410 -22.08 20.16 -22.88
N TYR A 411 -20.86 19.62 -22.82
CA TYR A 411 -20.40 18.56 -23.73
C TYR A 411 -20.61 17.16 -23.14
N LEU A 412 -20.29 16.98 -21.86
CA LEU A 412 -20.35 15.68 -21.20
C LEU A 412 -20.95 15.81 -19.81
N ARG A 413 -21.60 14.74 -19.37
CA ARG A 413 -22.12 14.59 -18.01
C ARG A 413 -21.65 13.26 -17.42
N ASP A 414 -21.43 13.26 -16.12
CA ASP A 414 -21.12 12.10 -15.29
C ASP A 414 -21.81 12.25 -13.92
N ARG A 415 -21.72 11.22 -13.08
CA ARG A 415 -22.23 11.19 -11.71
C ARG A 415 -21.16 10.68 -10.76
N MET A 416 -21.14 11.26 -9.57
CA MET A 416 -20.30 10.84 -8.45
C MET A 416 -21.19 10.34 -7.32
N GLU A 417 -21.09 9.05 -7.00
CA GLU A 417 -21.82 8.44 -5.90
C GLU A 417 -21.09 8.62 -4.57
N LEU A 418 -21.84 8.98 -3.53
CA LEU A 418 -21.35 9.18 -2.17
C LEU A 418 -21.92 8.12 -1.23
N ASP A 419 -21.04 7.51 -0.45
CA ASP A 419 -21.36 6.47 0.53
C ASP A 419 -21.96 7.07 1.82
N GLY A 420 -21.81 8.38 2.00
CA GLY A 420 -22.37 9.13 3.13
C GLY A 420 -21.43 9.24 4.34
N HIS A 421 -20.27 8.60 4.30
CA HIS A 421 -19.29 8.58 5.40
C HIS A 421 -17.95 9.26 5.09
N GLU A 422 -17.74 9.67 3.83
CA GLU A 422 -16.46 10.22 3.38
C GLU A 422 -16.22 11.59 4.01
N LEU A 423 -14.98 11.82 4.47
CA LEU A 423 -14.47 13.14 4.84
C LEU A 423 -13.90 13.85 3.61
N VAL A 424 -13.50 15.12 3.76
CA VAL A 424 -13.16 16.02 2.67
C VAL A 424 -12.12 15.47 1.69
N ASP A 425 -11.13 14.71 2.17
CA ASP A 425 -10.11 14.12 1.31
C ASP A 425 -10.66 12.96 0.45
N GLY A 426 -11.52 12.11 1.03
CA GLY A 426 -12.22 11.07 0.27
C GLY A 426 -13.24 11.65 -0.72
N LEU A 427 -13.91 12.74 -0.36
CA LEU A 427 -14.78 13.48 -1.28
C LEU A 427 -13.98 14.06 -2.45
N ARG A 428 -12.84 14.71 -2.17
CA ARG A 428 -11.91 15.24 -3.19
C ARG A 428 -11.35 14.14 -4.09
N GLU A 429 -11.03 12.97 -3.56
CA GLU A 429 -10.58 11.84 -4.36
C GLU A 429 -11.64 11.41 -5.38
N LYS A 430 -12.89 11.23 -4.94
CA LYS A 430 -14.01 10.90 -5.84
C LYS A 430 -14.24 12.02 -6.87
N GLN A 431 -14.15 13.29 -6.45
CA GLN A 431 -14.27 14.45 -7.32
C GLN A 431 -13.18 14.48 -8.40
N ALA A 432 -11.92 14.22 -8.02
CA ALA A 432 -10.81 14.14 -8.96
C ALA A 432 -11.04 13.01 -9.97
N GLN A 433 -11.44 11.82 -9.51
CA GLN A 433 -11.71 10.69 -10.40
C GLN A 433 -12.77 11.03 -11.46
N GLY A 434 -13.90 11.63 -11.05
CA GLY A 434 -14.94 12.09 -11.97
C GLY A 434 -14.42 13.13 -12.97
N THR A 435 -13.67 14.11 -12.50
CA THR A 435 -13.04 15.15 -13.32
C THR A 435 -12.12 14.54 -14.38
N MET A 436 -11.21 13.65 -13.97
CA MET A 436 -10.24 13.02 -14.89
C MET A 436 -10.95 12.12 -15.90
N ARG A 437 -12.03 11.41 -15.51
CA ARG A 437 -12.83 10.61 -16.45
C ARG A 437 -13.43 11.46 -17.56
N LEU A 438 -14.04 12.60 -17.21
CA LEU A 438 -14.63 13.52 -18.19
C LEU A 438 -13.57 14.12 -19.12
N CYS A 439 -12.43 14.54 -18.58
CA CYS A 439 -11.34 15.09 -19.39
C CYS A 439 -10.80 14.07 -20.41
N ARG A 440 -10.57 12.81 -19.99
CA ARG A 440 -10.13 11.73 -20.89
C ARG A 440 -11.14 11.45 -21.99
N ARG A 441 -12.42 11.34 -21.64
CA ARG A 441 -13.49 11.12 -22.62
C ARG A 441 -13.53 12.23 -23.65
N PHE A 442 -13.44 13.49 -23.21
CA PHE A 442 -13.42 14.61 -24.13
C PHE A 442 -12.26 14.53 -25.14
N VAL A 443 -11.03 14.30 -24.67
CA VAL A 443 -9.85 14.22 -25.56
C VAL A 443 -9.95 13.04 -26.53
N ASN A 444 -10.38 11.88 -26.06
CA ASN A 444 -10.52 10.68 -26.88
C ASN A 444 -11.58 10.87 -27.99
N ASP A 445 -12.71 11.48 -27.64
CA ASP A 445 -13.86 11.64 -28.52
C ASP A 445 -13.78 12.92 -29.38
N TYR A 446 -12.76 13.77 -29.21
CA TYR A 446 -12.59 15.02 -29.96
C TYR A 446 -12.18 14.81 -31.43
N PRO A 447 -12.85 15.40 -32.44
CA PRO A 447 -13.77 16.54 -32.33
C PRO A 447 -15.26 16.19 -32.22
N ASP A 448 -15.64 14.91 -32.34
CA ASP A 448 -17.05 14.49 -32.41
C ASP A 448 -17.83 14.81 -31.13
N VAL A 449 -17.16 14.80 -29.97
CA VAL A 449 -17.78 15.20 -28.69
C VAL A 449 -18.34 16.62 -28.72
N VAL A 450 -17.74 17.54 -29.49
CA VAL A 450 -18.17 18.94 -29.57
C VAL A 450 -19.52 19.06 -30.27
N THR A 451 -19.83 18.16 -31.21
CA THR A 451 -21.13 18.19 -31.91
C THR A 451 -22.29 17.75 -31.00
N GLN A 452 -21.97 17.17 -29.84
CA GLN A 452 -22.94 16.78 -28.82
C GLN A 452 -23.19 17.90 -27.80
N GLY A 453 -22.49 19.04 -27.91
CA GLY A 453 -22.66 20.18 -27.03
C GLY A 453 -24.08 20.73 -27.07
N ALA A 454 -24.67 20.95 -25.89
CA ALA A 454 -26.01 21.50 -25.76
C ALA A 454 -26.02 22.70 -24.80
N ASP A 455 -26.73 23.75 -25.19
CA ASP A 455 -26.97 24.91 -24.31
C ASP A 455 -27.74 24.49 -23.06
N GLN A 456 -27.46 25.18 -21.96
CA GLN A 456 -28.14 24.93 -20.69
C GLN A 456 -29.58 25.42 -20.77
N VAL A 457 -30.52 24.58 -20.32
CA VAL A 457 -31.96 24.89 -20.30
C VAL A 457 -32.52 24.62 -18.91
N GLY A 458 -33.33 25.55 -18.40
CA GLY A 458 -34.01 25.40 -17.11
C GLY A 458 -33.75 26.57 -16.15
N GLU A 459 -34.18 26.39 -14.90
CA GLU A 459 -34.00 27.36 -13.82
C GLU A 459 -32.56 27.34 -13.29
N GLU A 460 -31.96 28.52 -13.13
CA GLU A 460 -30.61 28.68 -12.59
C GLU A 460 -30.61 28.74 -11.06
N SER A 461 -29.54 28.23 -10.44
CA SER A 461 -29.26 28.47 -9.02
C SER A 461 -27.76 28.62 -8.78
N PHE A 462 -27.39 29.34 -7.72
CA PHE A 462 -26.00 29.69 -7.44
C PHE A 462 -25.60 29.32 -6.01
N TYR A 463 -24.46 28.62 -5.90
CA TYR A 463 -23.80 28.32 -4.65
C TYR A 463 -22.83 29.45 -4.27
N PRO A 464 -22.97 30.03 -3.07
CA PRO A 464 -22.08 31.09 -2.62
C PRO A 464 -20.72 30.52 -2.23
N ARG A 465 -19.70 31.38 -2.28
CA ARG A 465 -18.38 31.03 -1.74
C ARG A 465 -18.48 30.83 -0.23
N ARG A 466 -18.03 29.67 0.25
CA ARG A 466 -17.93 29.40 1.68
C ARG A 466 -16.94 30.34 2.37
N ARG A 467 -17.27 30.74 3.59
CA ARG A 467 -16.49 31.56 4.51
C ARG A 467 -16.20 30.75 5.79
N PRO A 468 -15.28 31.21 6.66
CA PRO A 468 -15.01 30.53 7.92
C PRO A 468 -16.28 30.24 8.73
N GLU A 469 -17.26 31.15 8.73
CA GLU A 469 -18.52 31.00 9.46
C GLU A 469 -19.35 29.79 9.02
N ASP A 470 -19.18 29.34 7.77
CA ASP A 470 -19.86 28.15 7.23
C ASP A 470 -19.28 26.83 7.77
N SER A 471 -18.21 26.88 8.56
CA SER A 471 -17.65 25.72 9.32
C SER A 471 -18.11 25.70 10.78
N ARG A 472 -19.03 26.60 11.19
CA ARG A 472 -19.51 26.68 12.57
C ARG A 472 -20.51 25.57 12.90
N LEU A 473 -20.20 24.78 13.91
CA LEU A 473 -21.09 23.81 14.54
C LEU A 473 -21.97 24.48 15.60
N ASP A 474 -23.20 23.99 15.73
CA ASP A 474 -24.11 24.30 16.83
C ASP A 474 -23.87 23.29 17.98
N PRO A 475 -23.41 23.73 19.17
CA PRO A 475 -23.14 22.84 20.29
C PRO A 475 -24.42 22.21 20.91
N HIS A 476 -25.61 22.63 20.48
CA HIS A 476 -26.89 22.10 20.95
C HIS A 476 -27.51 21.05 20.01
N LYS A 477 -26.93 20.84 18.82
CA LYS A 477 -27.32 19.77 17.90
C LYS A 477 -26.46 18.53 18.11
N SER A 478 -27.01 17.37 17.79
CA SER A 478 -26.26 16.12 17.81
C SER A 478 -25.17 16.10 16.74
N ILE A 479 -24.17 15.25 16.94
CA ILE A 479 -23.11 15.00 15.95
C ILE A 479 -23.72 14.48 14.64
N ALA A 480 -24.73 13.61 14.72
CA ALA A 480 -25.38 13.01 13.55
C ALA A 480 -26.07 14.08 12.68
N GLU A 481 -26.77 15.04 13.27
CA GLU A 481 -27.44 16.13 12.54
C GLU A 481 -26.47 17.05 11.79
N GLN A 482 -25.21 17.12 12.26
CA GLN A 482 -24.18 17.99 11.69
C GLN A 482 -23.07 17.19 11.00
N PHE A 483 -23.29 15.89 10.76
CA PHE A 483 -22.24 15.02 10.24
C PHE A 483 -21.81 15.44 8.83
N ASN A 484 -22.73 15.90 7.97
CA ASN A 484 -22.38 16.43 6.66
C ASN A 484 -21.51 17.69 6.74
N LEU A 485 -21.69 18.53 7.76
CA LEU A 485 -20.80 19.66 8.00
C LEU A 485 -19.39 19.18 8.39
N LEU A 486 -19.31 18.17 9.26
CA LEU A 486 -18.04 17.53 9.64
C LEU A 486 -17.36 16.83 8.45
N ARG A 487 -18.13 16.27 7.51
CA ARG A 487 -17.57 15.63 6.30
C ARG A 487 -16.87 16.60 5.38
N VAL A 488 -17.31 17.86 5.32
CA VAL A 488 -16.79 18.84 4.35
C VAL A 488 -15.76 19.81 4.91
N VAL A 489 -15.51 19.82 6.21
CA VAL A 489 -14.45 20.64 6.79
C VAL A 489 -13.06 20.06 6.53
N ASP A 490 -12.06 20.93 6.56
CA ASP A 490 -10.65 20.57 6.45
C ASP A 490 -10.00 20.96 7.78
N ASN A 491 -9.42 19.97 8.47
CA ASN A 491 -8.90 20.12 9.83
C ASN A 491 -7.81 21.21 9.97
N GLU A 492 -7.21 21.64 8.86
CA GLU A 492 -6.16 22.66 8.84
C GLU A 492 -6.65 23.95 8.19
N ARG A 493 -7.23 23.87 6.99
CA ARG A 493 -7.52 25.07 6.16
C ARG A 493 -8.79 25.79 6.58
N TYR A 494 -9.82 25.06 6.99
CA TYR A 494 -11.12 25.61 7.39
C TYR A 494 -11.80 24.70 8.42
N PRO A 495 -11.20 24.57 9.63
CA PRO A 495 -11.61 23.61 10.64
C PRO A 495 -13.02 23.88 11.16
N ALA A 496 -13.71 22.81 11.57
CA ALA A 496 -14.96 22.95 12.29
C ALA A 496 -14.72 23.58 13.66
N TYR A 497 -15.61 24.48 14.08
CA TYR A 497 -15.53 25.13 15.38
C TYR A 497 -16.92 25.40 15.98
N PHE A 498 -17.00 25.58 17.28
CA PHE A 498 -18.20 26.05 17.97
C PHE A 498 -17.83 27.03 19.09
N ASP A 499 -18.80 27.85 19.49
CA ASP A 499 -18.64 28.75 20.63
C ASP A 499 -19.55 28.26 21.77
N LEU A 500 -19.01 28.12 22.98
CA LEU A 500 -19.74 27.69 24.17
C LEU A 500 -19.21 28.42 25.41
N LYS A 501 -20.12 29.01 26.19
CA LYS A 501 -19.79 29.82 27.38
C LYS A 501 -18.72 30.88 27.09
N ASP A 502 -18.93 31.66 26.02
CA ASP A 502 -18.03 32.74 25.56
C ASP A 502 -16.61 32.32 25.11
N HIS A 503 -16.38 31.02 24.88
CA HIS A 503 -15.11 30.49 24.39
C HIS A 503 -15.29 29.73 23.08
N ARG A 504 -14.30 29.82 22.19
CA ARG A 504 -14.26 29.09 20.91
C ARG A 504 -13.45 27.80 21.04
N TYR A 505 -13.99 26.73 20.48
CA TYR A 505 -13.36 25.42 20.42
C TYR A 505 -13.30 24.93 18.98
N PHE A 506 -12.20 24.28 18.61
CA PHE A 506 -12.04 23.62 17.32
C PHE A 506 -12.23 22.11 17.48
N LEU A 507 -12.94 21.50 16.55
CA LEU A 507 -13.17 20.06 16.53
C LEU A 507 -12.48 19.47 15.31
N LYS A 508 -11.59 18.50 15.57
CA LYS A 508 -10.96 17.68 14.53
C LYS A 508 -11.76 16.41 14.33
N ILE A 509 -11.96 16.04 13.07
CA ILE A 509 -12.58 14.77 12.69
C ILE A 509 -11.60 13.97 11.84
N GLU A 510 -11.39 12.73 12.23
CA GLU A 510 -10.55 11.77 11.52
C GLU A 510 -11.31 10.46 11.43
N ARG A 511 -11.21 9.80 10.27
CA ARG A 511 -11.77 8.46 10.10
C ARG A 511 -10.70 7.45 10.46
N GLU A 512 -10.96 6.59 11.43
CA GLU A 512 -10.10 5.43 11.67
C GLU A 512 -10.18 4.51 10.44
N CYS A 513 -9.07 4.38 9.71
CA CYS A 513 -8.96 3.42 8.63
C CYS A 513 -9.02 2.02 9.23
N LYS A 514 -10.15 1.32 9.06
CA LYS A 514 -10.19 -0.12 9.32
C LYS A 514 -9.23 -0.80 8.36
N VAL A 515 -8.34 -1.63 8.90
CA VAL A 515 -7.46 -2.48 8.09
C VAL A 515 -8.34 -3.44 7.29
N GLY A 516 -8.59 -3.15 6.01
CA GLY A 516 -9.32 -4.04 5.11
C GLY A 516 -10.45 -3.45 4.26
N GLU A 517 -10.72 -2.15 4.32
CA GLU A 517 -11.61 -1.46 3.36
C GLU A 517 -10.86 -0.78 2.22
#